data_AF-A0A3N5UC04-F1
#
_entry.id   AF-A0A3N5UC04-F1
#
_cell.length_a   1.000
_cell.length_b   1.000
_cell.length_c   1.000
_cell.angle_alpha   90.00
_cell.angle_beta   90.00
_cell.angle_gamma   90.00
#
_symmetry.space_group_name_H-M   'P 1'
#
loop_
_entity.id
_entity.type
_entity.pdbx_description
1 polymer ?
#
loop_
_entity_poly.entity_id
_entity_poly.type
_entity_poly.pdbx_seq_one_letter_code
_entity_poly.pdbx_strand_id
1 'polypeptide(L)' 'LGLAIVKHIMEAHGGRVSVESQAGRGSTFTLHLPRISSEESSR' A
#
# COMPACT_ATOMS: atom_id res chain seq x y z
N LEU A 1 16.03 2.72 -3.62
CA LEU A 1 15.26 3.71 -4.39
C LEU A 1 13.79 3.32 -4.55
N GLY A 2 13.49 2.13 -5.10
CA GLY A 2 12.11 1.70 -5.38
C GLY A 2 11.14 1.77 -4.18
N LEU A 3 11.50 1.20 -3.03
CA LEU A 3 10.60 1.19 -1.86
C LEU A 3 10.34 2.60 -1.29
N ALA A 4 11.30 3.51 -1.40
CA ALA A 4 11.10 4.90 -0.97
C ALA A 4 10.05 5.61 -1.84
N ILE A 5 10.07 5.37 -3.16
CA ILE A 5 9.06 5.88 -4.09
C ILE A 5 7.69 5.30 -3.76
N VAL A 6 7.61 3.97 -3.58
CA VAL A 6 6.36 3.29 -3.19
C VAL A 6 5.80 3.86 -1.89
N LYS A 7 6.64 4.01 -0.87
CA LYS A 7 6.23 4.59 0.42
C LYS A 7 5.63 5.99 0.23
N HIS A 8 6.30 6.85 -0.54
CA HIS A 8 5.84 8.22 -0.75
C HIS A 8 4.50 8.28 -1.51
N ILE A 9 4.34 7.43 -2.53
CA ILE A 9 3.07 7.28 -3.27
C ILE A 9 1.98 6.81 -2.32
N MET A 10 2.24 5.77 -1.52
CA MET A 10 1.26 5.24 -0.57
C MET A 10 0.83 6.28 0.46
N GLU A 11 1.78 7.02 1.05
CA GLU A 11 1.51 8.10 2.00
C GLU A 11 0.64 9.19 1.36
N ALA A 12 0.94 9.60 0.12
CA ALA A 12 0.14 10.58 -0.62
C ALA A 12 -1.31 10.13 -0.87
N HIS A 13 -1.57 8.82 -0.92
CA HIS A 13 -2.92 8.24 -1.09
C HIS A 13 -3.57 7.84 0.25
N GLY A 14 -3.01 8.27 1.39
CA GLY A 14 -3.51 7.92 2.72
C GLY A 14 -3.37 6.44 3.08
N GLY A 15 -2.56 5.70 2.32
CA GLY A 15 -2.29 4.29 2.54
C GLY A 15 -0.94 4.06 3.23
N ARG A 16 -0.58 2.79 3.38
CA ARG A 16 0.72 2.37 3.94
C ARG A 16 1.26 1.13 3.25
N VAL A 17 2.56 0.88 3.42
CA VAL A 17 3.24 -0.33 2.95
C VAL A 17 3.88 -1.08 4.12
N SER A 18 3.79 -2.41 4.13
CA SER A 18 4.52 -3.30 5.04
C SER A 18 5.34 -4.33 4.25
N VAL A 19 6.41 -4.84 4.87
CA VAL A 19 7.32 -5.81 4.24
C VAL A 19 7.58 -6.94 5.20
N GLU A 20 7.46 -8.17 4.71
CA GLU A 20 7.84 -9.39 5.38
C GLU A 20 8.92 -10.07 4.54
N SER A 21 10.05 -10.42 5.14
CA SER A 21 11.17 -11.01 4.41
C SER A 21 11.72 -12.21 5.16
N GLN A 22 12.03 -13.26 4.40
CA GLN A 22 12.71 -14.44 4.92
C GLN A 22 13.89 -14.79 4.01
N ALA A 23 15.08 -14.89 4.60
CA ALA A 23 16.31 -15.25 3.89
C ALA A 23 16.13 -16.57 3.13
N GLY A 24 16.53 -16.58 1.85
CA GLY A 24 16.36 -17.75 0.98
C GLY A 24 14.93 -18.03 0.49
N ARG A 25 13.92 -17.26 0.93
CA ARG A 25 12.52 -17.40 0.45
C ARG A 25 11.99 -16.17 -0.28
N GLY A 26 12.60 -15.00 -0.06
CA GLY A 26 12.23 -13.75 -0.70
C GLY A 26 11.51 -12.80 0.24
N SER A 27 10.81 -11.83 -0.32
CA SER A 27 10.11 -10.78 0.41
C SER A 27 8.70 -10.56 -0.14
N THR A 28 7.74 -10.38 0.75
CA THR A 28 6.36 -9.99 0.43
C THR A 28 6.17 -8.53 0.82
N PHE A 29 5.67 -7.74 -0.11
CA PHE A 29 5.33 -6.33 0.08
C PHE A 29 3.80 -6.20 0.06
N THR A 30 3.23 -5.68 1.14
CA THR A 30 1.78 -5.54 1.29
C THR A 30 1.41 -4.07 1.27
N LEU A 31 0.50 -3.69 0.37
CA LEU A 31 0.00 -2.32 0.24
C LEU A 31 -1.40 -2.24 0.85
N HIS A 32 -1.62 -1.27 1.72
CA HIS A 32 -2.91 -0.99 2.33
C HIS A 32 -3.40 0.37 1.84
N LEU A 33 -4.55 0.39 1.16
CA LEU A 33 -5.21 1.61 0.69
C LEU A 33 -6.51 1.82 1.47
N PRO A 34 -6.88 3.08 1.78
CA PRO A 34 -8.21 3.40 2.26
C PRO A 34 -9.26 2.92 1.25
N ARG A 35 -10.26 2.19 1.74
CA ARG A 35 -11.39 1.80 0.91
C ARG A 35 -12.37 2.96 0.87
N ILE A 36 -12.61 3.50 -0.32
CA ILE A 36 -13.71 4.45 -0.52
C ILE A 36 -15.00 3.63 -0.55
N SER A 37 -15.91 3.89 0.38
CA SER A 37 -17.27 3.34 0.35
C SER A 37 -18.02 4.00 -0.80
N SER A 38 -18.44 3.20 -1.78
CA SER A 38 -19.35 3.65 -2.85
C SER A 38 -20.76 3.82 -2.28
N GLU A 39 -21.00 4.82 -1.45
CA GLU A 39 -22.36 5.23 -1.04
C GLU A 39 -22.85 6.49 -1.76
N GLU A 40 -22.12 6.94 -2.79
CA GLU A 40 -22.43 8.17 -3.53
C GLU A 40 -22.56 7.92 -5.04
N SER A 41 -23.38 6.93 -5.40
CA SER A 41 -23.86 6.73 -6.79
C SER A 41 -25.39 6.56 -6.84
N SER A 42 -26.10 7.28 -5.96
CA SER A 42 -27.58 7.37 -5.99
C SER A 42 -28.12 8.64 -5.32
N ARG A 43 -27.47 9.78 -5.52
CA ARG A 43 -28.07 11.10 -5.29
C ARG A 43 -28.04 11.92 -6.57
#